data_AF-A0A353PCI3-F1
#
_entry.id   AF-A0A353PCI3-F1
#
_cell.length_a   1.000
_cell.length_b   1.000
_cell.length_c   1.000
_cell.angle_alpha   90.00
_cell.angle_beta   90.00
_cell.angle_gamma   90.00
#
_symmetry.space_group_name_H-M   'P 1'
#
loop_
_entity.id
_entity.type
_entity.pdbx_description
1 polymer ?
#
loop_
_entity_poly.entity_id
_entity_poly.type
_entity_poly.pdbx_seq_one_letter_code
_entity_poly.pdbx_strand_id
1 'polypeptide(L)' 'LRQDPDVVMVGEIRDLETARIAVQASLTGHLVLSTLHTNSAIGAVTRLVD' A
#
# COMPACT_ATOMS: atom_id res chain seq x y z
N LEU A 1 7.30 6.02 8.72
CA LEU A 1 8.58 6.23 8.01
C LEU A 1 9.69 6.87 8.86
N ARG A 2 9.40 7.45 10.04
CA ARG A 2 10.44 8.11 10.88
C ARG A 2 11.35 7.14 11.67
N GLN A 3 11.38 5.88 11.27
CA GLN A 3 12.16 4.83 11.93
C GLN A 3 13.25 4.29 11.01
N ASP A 4 13.45 4.94 9.85
CA ASP A 4 14.36 4.50 8.80
C ASP A 4 14.18 3.01 8.42
N PRO A 5 12.95 2.57 8.06
CA PRO A 5 12.73 1.16 7.73
C PRO A 5 13.17 0.84 6.31
N ASP A 6 13.68 -0.37 6.07
CA ASP A 6 13.83 -0.89 4.69
C ASP A 6 12.51 -1.44 4.13
N VAL A 7 11.69 -2.03 5.01
CA VAL A 7 10.43 -2.69 4.68
C VAL A 7 9.31 -2.19 5.58
N VAL A 8 8.14 -1.93 5.00
CA VAL A 8 6.94 -1.49 5.71
C VAL A 8 5.81 -2.47 5.43
N MET A 9 5.17 -2.98 6.49
CA MET A 9 3.95 -3.78 6.38
C MET A 9 2.76 -2.99 6.94
N VAL A 10 1.76 -2.77 6.10
CA VAL A 10 0.47 -2.17 6.45
C VAL A 10 -0.57 -3.28 6.40
N GLY A 11 -1.31 -3.52 7.48
CA GLY A 11 -2.25 -4.65 7.56
C GLY A 11 -3.21 -4.72 6.36
N GLU A 12 -3.99 -3.66 6.14
CA GLU A 12 -4.86 -3.48 4.98
C GLU A 12 -4.92 -2.00 4.57
N ILE A 13 -5.12 -1.72 3.28
CA ILE A 13 -5.37 -0.36 2.78
C ILE A 13 -6.88 -0.18 2.59
N ARG A 14 -7.51 0.59 3.49
CA ARG A 14 -8.98 0.77 3.48
C ARG A 14 -9.44 2.06 2.82
N ASP A 15 -8.59 3.08 2.86
CA ASP A 15 -8.88 4.44 2.42
C ASP A 15 -7.76 5.01 1.53
N LEU A 16 -8.10 6.09 0.82
CA LEU A 16 -7.20 6.75 -0.11
C LEU A 16 -5.99 7.39 0.61
N GLU A 17 -6.17 7.86 1.84
CA GLU A 17 -5.08 8.47 2.62
C GLU A 17 -3.96 7.46 2.86
N THR A 18 -4.31 6.28 3.37
CA THR A 18 -3.39 5.17 3.61
C THR A 18 -2.76 4.69 2.31
N ALA A 19 -3.55 4.57 1.23
CA ALA A 19 -3.05 4.18 -0.09
C ALA A 19 -1.99 5.17 -0.60
N ARG A 20 -2.25 6.48 -0.48
CA ARG A 20 -1.30 7.52 -0.89
C ARG A 20 -0.01 7.45 -0.08
N ILE A 21 -0.09 7.27 1.24
CA ILE A 21 1.11 7.14 2.09
C ILE A 21 1.92 5.90 1.69
N ALA A 22 1.26 4.77 1.44
CA ALA A 22 1.91 3.53 1.01
C ALA A 22 2.63 3.69 -0.34
N VAL A 23 2.00 4.34 -1.32
CA VAL A 23 2.62 4.62 -2.63
C VAL A 23 3.78 5.59 -2.51
N GLN A 24 3.67 6.64 -1.69
CA GLN A 24 4.79 7.55 -1.48
C GLN A 24 5.97 6.85 -0.79
N ALA A 25 5.71 5.95 0.17
CA ALA A 25 6.75 5.13 0.79
C ALA A 25 7.46 4.25 -0.25
N SER A 26 6.71 3.61 -1.16
CA SER A 26 7.30 2.75 -2.20
C SER A 26 8.13 3.51 -3.22
N LEU A 27 7.73 4.74 -3.57
CA LEU A 27 8.49 5.63 -4.44
C LEU A 27 9.73 6.25 -3.78
N THR A 28 9.84 6.17 -2.46
CA THR A 28 10.97 6.74 -1.68
C THR A 28 11.93 5.68 -1.15
N GLY A 29 11.93 4.48 -1.74
CA GLY A 29 12.94 3.45 -1.47
C GLY A 29 12.54 2.38 -0.46
N HIS A 30 11.28 2.34 -0.03
CA HIS A 30 10.79 1.36 0.93
C HIS A 30 10.06 0.22 0.22
N LEU A 31 10.32 -1.03 0.57
CA LEU A 31 9.46 -2.13 0.15
C LEU A 31 8.17 -2.10 0.99
N VAL A 32 7.01 -1.97 0.34
CA VAL A 32 5.71 -1.92 1.04
C VAL A 32 4.91 -3.19 0.78
N LEU A 33 4.42 -3.82 1.84
CA LEU A 33 3.53 -4.98 1.81
C LEU A 33 2.19 -4.60 2.42
N SER A 34 1.09 -5.01 1.78
CA SER A 34 -0.25 -4.83 2.32
C SER A 34 -1.26 -5.80 1.71
N THR A 35 -2.51 -5.72 2.17
CA THR A 35 -3.63 -6.52 1.69
C THR A 35 -4.78 -5.65 1.23
N LEU A 36 -5.58 -6.19 0.30
CA LEU A 36 -6.83 -5.61 -0.17
C LEU A 36 -7.88 -6.72 -0.28
N HIS A 37 -9.07 -6.45 0.23
CA HIS A 37 -10.22 -7.36 0.11
C HIS A 37 -10.81 -7.26 -1.30
N THR A 38 -10.29 -8.07 -2.22
CA THR A 38 -10.75 -8.14 -3.62
C THR A 38 -10.92 -9.59 -4.04
N ASN A 39 -11.88 -9.85 -4.93
CA ASN A 39 -12.20 -11.22 -5.37
C ASN A 39 -11.24 -11.78 -6.42
N SER A 40 -10.30 -10.97 -6.91
CA SER A 40 -9.35 -11.35 -7.95
C SER A 40 -8.09 -10.50 -7.86
N ALA A 41 -6.97 -11.02 -8.37
CA ALA A 41 -5.71 -10.29 -8.37
C ALA A 41 -5.79 -8.96 -9.14
N ILE A 42 -6.49 -8.93 -10.28
CA ILE A 42 -6.70 -7.69 -11.04
C ILE A 42 -7.58 -6.69 -10.28
N GLY A 43 -8.51 -7.19 -9.44
CA GLY A 43 -9.36 -6.36 -8.60
C GLY A 43 -8.56 -5.50 -7.61
N ALA A 44 -7.38 -5.95 -7.16
CA ALA A 44 -6.50 -5.15 -6.31
C ALA A 44 -5.98 -3.90 -7.04
N VAL A 45 -5.69 -4.01 -8.34
CA VAL A 45 -5.27 -2.85 -9.16
C VAL A 45 -6.45 -1.90 -9.35
N THR A 46 -7.63 -2.43 -9.74
CA THR A 46 -8.84 -1.61 -9.88
C THR A 46 -9.17 -0.87 -8.60
N ARG A 47 -9.10 -1.55 -7.44
CA ARG A 47 -9.40 -0.95 -6.13
C ARG A 47 -8.48 0.22 -5.74
N LEU A 48 -7.26 0.27 -6.26
CA LEU A 48 -6.32 1.37 -6.04
C LEU A 48 -6.49 2.53 -7.04
N VAL A 49 -7.19 2.28 -8.15
CA VAL A 49 -7.50 3.27 -9.19
C VAL A 49 -8.84 3.97 -8.91
N ASP A 50 -9.80 3.26 -8.30
CA ASP A 50 -11.09 3.78 -7.83
C ASP A 50 -10.93 4.89 -6.76
#